data_AF-A0A3P1V4S3-F1
#
_entry.id   AF-A0A3P1V4S3-F1
#
_cell.length_a   1.000
_cell.length_b   1.000
_cell.length_c   1.000
_cell.angle_alpha   90.00
_cell.angle_beta   90.00
_cell.angle_gamma   90.00
#
_symmetry.space_group_name_H-M   'P 1'
#
loop_
_entity.id
_entity.type
_entity.pdbx_description
1 polymer ?
#
loop_
_entity_poly.entity_id
_entity_poly.type
_entity_poly.pdbx_seq_one_letter_code
_entity_poly.pdbx_strand_id
1 'polypeptide(L)' 'YEFVKTTTDKDGNVTHVYRKVVKTTTSFVDGNGNPVSPNEEGNQPKKDISGYEFVKTTTDKDGNVTHVYRKVVKTTTSFV' A
#
# COMPACT_ATOMS: atom_id res chain seq x y z
N TYR A 1 -17.37 4.09 -1.28
CA TYR A 1 -18.17 3.14 -2.08
C TYR A 1 -18.09 3.58 -3.53
N GLU A 2 -18.00 2.65 -4.48
CA GLU A 2 -18.08 2.94 -5.91
C GLU A 2 -19.42 2.48 -6.47
N PHE A 3 -19.97 3.26 -7.39
CA PHE A 3 -21.17 2.89 -8.14
C PHE A 3 -20.84 1.69 -9.04
N VAL A 4 -21.63 0.64 -8.91
CA VAL A 4 -21.48 -0.56 -9.76
C VAL A 4 -22.46 -0.48 -10.91
N LYS A 5 -23.75 -0.38 -10.60
CA LYS A 5 -24.82 -0.32 -11.59
C LYS A 5 -26.13 0.10 -10.96
N THR A 6 -27.03 0.54 -11.81
CA THR A 6 -28.45 0.70 -11.49
C THR A 6 -29.24 -0.40 -12.19
N THR A 7 -30.19 -1.00 -11.49
CA THR A 7 -31.15 -1.95 -12.07
C THR A 7 -32.55 -1.43 -11.85
N THR A 8 -33.33 -1.34 -12.93
CA THR A 8 -34.75 -1.00 -12.89
C THR A 8 -35.56 -2.26 -13.17
N ASP A 9 -36.55 -2.57 -12.32
CA ASP A 9 -37.45 -3.70 -12.54
C ASP A 9 -38.63 -3.36 -13.48
N LYS A 10 -39.48 -4.35 -13.75
CA LYS A 10 -40.64 -4.19 -14.65
C LYS A 10 -41.74 -3.29 -14.07
N ASP A 11 -41.72 -3.09 -12.76
CA ASP A 11 -42.67 -2.28 -12.00
C ASP A 11 -42.17 -0.83 -11.83
N GLY A 12 -40.97 -0.52 -12.36
CA GLY A 12 -40.37 0.81 -12.33
C GLY A 12 -39.53 1.10 -11.08
N ASN A 13 -39.30 0.14 -10.19
CA ASN A 13 -38.46 0.34 -9.03
C ASN A 13 -36.99 0.36 -9.43
N VAL A 14 -36.25 1.32 -8.86
CA VAL A 14 -34.83 1.54 -9.16
C VAL A 14 -33.99 1.10 -7.97
N THR A 15 -33.07 0.16 -8.20
CA THR A 15 -32.08 -0.27 -7.20
C THR A 15 -30.69 0.21 -7.62
N HIS A 16 -30.02 0.94 -6.73
CA HIS A 16 -28.63 1.35 -6.90
C HIS A 16 -27.71 0.35 -6.18
N VAL A 17 -26.79 -0.26 -6.92
CA VAL A 17 -25.81 -1.19 -6.38
C VAL A 17 -24.48 -0.47 -6.19
N TYR A 18 -24.02 -0.41 -4.93
CA TYR A 18 -22.74 0.17 -4.56
C TYR A 18 -21.82 -0.89 -3.98
N ARG A 19 -20.53 -0.87 -4.37
CA ARG A 19 -19.51 -1.72 -3.76
C ARG A 19 -18.67 -0.90 -2.77
N LYS A 20 -18.38 -1.46 -1.59
CA LYS A 20 -17.42 -0.85 -0.68
C LYS A 20 -16.03 -1.04 -1.27
N VAL A 21 -15.43 0.04 -1.76
CA VAL A 21 -14.01 0.03 -2.11
C VAL A 21 -13.23 0.23 -0.83
N VAL A 22 -12.48 -0.79 -0.44
CA VAL A 22 -11.46 -0.67 0.59
C VAL A 22 -10.30 0.07 -0.05
N LYS A 23 -10.13 1.35 0.29
CA LYS A 23 -8.96 2.13 -0.12
C LYS A 23 -7.79 1.69 0.74
N THR A 24 -7.11 0.64 0.32
CA THR A 24 -5.87 0.20 0.95
C THR A 24 -4.76 1.17 0.56
N THR A 25 -3.85 1.49 1.47
CA THR A 25 -2.67 2.30 1.20
C THR A 25 -1.42 1.46 1.42
N THR A 26 -0.42 1.65 0.58
CA THR A 26 0.90 1.06 0.79
C THR A 26 1.87 2.12 1.31
N SER A 27 2.47 1.84 2.47
CA SER A 27 3.44 2.70 3.14
C SER A 27 4.83 2.06 3.08
N PHE A 28 5.86 2.88 2.84
CA PHE A 28 7.25 2.42 2.80
C PHE A 28 8.01 3.10 3.93
N VAL A 29 8.36 2.35 4.97
CA VAL A 29 8.97 2.89 6.20
C VAL A 29 10.28 2.20 6.55
N ASP A 30 11.15 2.87 7.29
CA ASP A 30 12.33 2.25 7.89
C ASP A 30 12.00 1.47 9.17
N GLY A 31 13.00 0.82 9.78
CA GLY A 31 12.86 0.11 11.05
C GLY A 31 12.46 0.98 12.25
N ASN A 32 12.56 2.31 12.13
CA ASN A 32 12.13 3.28 13.14
C ASN A 32 10.73 3.84 12.85
N GLY A 33 10.11 3.46 11.72
CA GLY A 33 8.81 3.96 11.28
C GLY A 33 8.86 5.26 10.47
N ASN A 34 10.05 5.74 10.08
CA ASN A 34 10.16 6.92 9.22
C ASN A 34 9.84 6.55 7.77
N PRO A 35 9.04 7.36 7.04
CA PRO A 35 8.76 7.10 5.64
C PRO A 35 10.04 7.25 4.79
N VAL A 36 10.37 6.19 4.04
CA VAL A 36 11.50 6.15 3.09
C VAL A 36 11.06 6.38 1.65
N SER A 37 9.75 6.33 1.38
CA SER A 37 9.14 6.59 0.08
C SER A 37 7.72 7.15 0.28
N PRO A 38 7.16 7.90 -0.69
CA PRO A 38 5.78 8.35 -0.63
C PRO A 38 4.81 7.18 -0.51
N ASN A 39 3.73 7.39 0.26
CA ASN A 39 2.63 6.44 0.35
C ASN A 39 1.87 6.39 -0.98
N GLU A 40 1.41 5.22 -1.36
CA GLU A 40 0.68 5.00 -2.61
C GLU A 40 -0.67 4.34 -2.35
N GLU A 41 -1.69 4.74 -3.11
CA GLU A 41 -3.01 4.13 -3.03
C GLU A 41 -2.98 2.73 -3.67
N GLY A 42 -3.72 1.81 -3.08
CA GLY A 42 -3.74 0.40 -3.44
C GLY A 42 -2.69 -0.45 -2.70
N ASN A 43 -2.70 -1.74 -3.02
CA ASN A 43 -1.65 -2.68 -2.63
C ASN A 43 -0.53 -2.59 -3.67
N GLN A 44 0.61 -2.02 -3.27
CA GLN A 44 1.78 -1.87 -4.12
C GLN A 44 2.83 -2.92 -3.75
N PRO A 45 3.65 -3.37 -4.72
CA PRO A 45 4.75 -4.27 -4.41
C PRO A 45 5.87 -3.55 -3.66
N LYS A 46 6.78 -4.34 -3.05
CA LYS A 46 8.03 -3.81 -2.49
C LYS A 46 8.86 -3.13 -3.59
N LYS A 47 9.57 -2.07 -3.22
CA LYS A 47 10.44 -1.31 -4.12
C LYS A 47 11.89 -1.52 -3.74
N ASP A 48 12.78 -1.46 -4.72
CA ASP A 48 14.21 -1.37 -4.44
C ASP A 48 14.53 0.10 -4.12
N ILE A 49 14.97 0.34 -2.88
CA ILE A 49 15.27 1.68 -2.37
C ILE A 49 16.78 1.72 -2.14
N SER A 50 17.47 2.58 -2.88
CA SER A 50 18.93 2.70 -2.79
C SER A 50 19.39 2.98 -1.34
N GLY A 51 20.30 2.14 -0.84
CA GLY A 51 20.80 2.23 0.53
C GLY A 51 19.89 1.59 1.58
N TYR A 52 18.84 0.88 1.18
CA TYR A 52 17.93 0.15 2.05
C TYR A 52 17.70 -1.28 1.54
N GLU A 53 17.42 -2.20 2.46
CA GLU A 53 17.09 -3.58 2.20
C GLU A 53 15.70 -3.87 2.76
N PHE A 54 14.90 -4.63 2.01
CA PHE A 54 13.57 -5.03 2.45
C PHE A 54 13.66 -6.00 3.64
N VAL A 55 12.94 -5.70 4.72
CA VAL A 55 12.90 -6.52 5.93
C VAL A 55 11.65 -7.39 5.96
N LYS A 56 10.47 -6.75 5.89
CA LYS A 56 9.18 -7.44 5.98
C LYS A 56 8.04 -6.59 5.43
N THR A 57 6.93 -7.28 5.17
CA THR A 57 5.65 -6.66 4.86
C THR A 57 4.68 -6.97 5.98
N THR A 58 3.90 -5.98 6.39
CA THR A 58 2.80 -6.14 7.35
C THR A 58 1.52 -5.58 6.75
N THR A 59 0.41 -6.30 6.90
CA THR A 59 -0.91 -5.85 6.45
C THR A 59 -1.78 -5.61 7.68
N ASP A 60 -2.49 -4.49 7.73
CA ASP A 60 -3.41 -4.17 8.83
C ASP A 60 -4.82 -4.74 8.60
N LYS A 61 -5.72 -4.52 9.58
CA LYS A 61 -7.12 -4.99 9.50
C LYS A 61 -7.92 -4.27 8.40
N ASP A 62 -7.48 -3.08 8.01
CA ASP A 62 -8.09 -2.27 6.96
C ASP A 62 -7.54 -2.63 5.57
N GLY A 63 -6.58 -3.57 5.49
CA GLY A 63 -5.94 -4.01 4.26
C GLY A 63 -4.82 -3.10 3.77
N ASN A 64 -4.44 -2.08 4.55
CA ASN A 64 -3.25 -1.28 4.25
C ASN A 64 -1.99 -2.12 4.42
N VAL A 65 -1.02 -1.87 3.56
CA VAL A 65 0.25 -2.57 3.54
C VAL A 65 1.34 -1.64 3.99
N THR A 66 2.23 -2.14 4.84
CA THR A 66 3.43 -1.44 5.26
C THR A 66 4.64 -2.30 4.94
N HIS A 67 5.52 -1.77 4.10
CA HIS A 67 6.82 -2.36 3.81
C HIS A 67 7.87 -1.72 4.71
N VAL A 68 8.55 -2.56 5.49
CA VAL A 68 9.61 -2.14 6.41
C VAL A 68 10.96 -2.39 5.75
N TYR A 69 11.81 -1.38 5.78
CA TYR A 69 13.15 -1.37 5.20
C TYR A 69 14.22 -1.14 6.27
N ARG A 70 15.41 -1.70 6.05
CA ARG A 70 16.59 -1.50 6.91
C ARG A 70 17.67 -0.81 6.10
N LYS A 71 18.28 0.24 6.65
CA LYS A 71 19.38 0.93 6.00
C LYS A 71 20.59 0.00 5.85
N VAL A 72 21.09 -0.14 4.63
CA VAL A 72 22.33 -0.87 4.32
C VAL A 72 23.46 0.14 4.36
N VAL A 73 24.24 0.09 5.43
CA VAL A 73 25.53 0.79 5.45
C VAL A 73 26.49 0.02 4.54
N LYS A 74 26.69 0.53 3.33
CA LYS A 74 27.86 0.14 2.54
C LYS A 74 29.07 0.68 3.29
N THR A 75 29.71 -0.16 4.10
CA THR A 75 31.05 0.12 4.59
C THR A 75 31.93 0.17 3.36
N THR A 76 32.12 1.37 2.81
CA THR A 76 33.17 1.63 1.84
C THR A 76 34.48 1.45 2.60
N THR A 77 34.93 0.21 2.72
CA THR A 77 36.29 -0.10 3.16
C THR A 77 37.19 0.35 2.03
N SER A 78 37.47 1.66 2.00
CA SER A 78 38.55 2.24 1.25
C SER A 78 39.84 1.71 1.88
N PHE A 79 40.38 0.61 1.35
CA PHE A 79 41.76 0.26 1.63
C PHE A 79 42.61 1.37 1.01
N VAL A 80 43.31 2.10 1.88
CA VAL A 80 44.30 3.13 1.53
C VAL A 80 45.56 2.49 0.97
#